data_AF-A0A7V3JJ57-F1
#
_entry.id   AF-A0A7V3JJ57-F1
#
_cell.length_a   1.000
_cell.length_b   1.000
_cell.length_c   1.000
_cell.angle_alpha   90.00
_cell.angle_beta   90.00
_cell.angle_gamma   90.00
#
_symmetry.space_group_name_H-M   'P 1'
#
loop_
_entity.id
_entity.type
_entity.pdbx_description
1 polymer ?
#
loop_
_entity_poly.entity_id
_entity_poly.type
_entity_poly.pdbx_seq_one_letter_code
_entity_poly.pdbx_strand_id
1 'polypeptide(L)'
;MKVADLCQSLEGLCQFLESSGAKQTANQWRRLKEALTAFAEPSVTDFCDFLVRAEEYRRTGTVAIGKRPRVPAKKSGVRSPEALAQAAQELKQFYESVTSADVTYEKIADEVKRIDRQFKADEVKELARAIGISIPPKTKKAALEAIHRALRERKESYERTRF
;
A
#
# COMPACT_ATOMS: atom_id res chain seq x y z
N MET A 1 -8.78 -2.10 -19.94
CA MET A 1 -9.22 -3.10 -20.93
C MET A 1 -8.35 -4.33 -20.75
N LYS A 2 -8.97 -5.48 -20.51
CA LYS A 2 -8.27 -6.77 -20.44
C LYS A 2 -8.05 -7.32 -21.85
N VAL A 3 -7.09 -8.22 -22.00
CA VAL A 3 -6.89 -8.93 -23.28
C VAL A 3 -8.12 -9.78 -23.62
N ALA A 4 -8.88 -10.26 -22.63
CA ALA A 4 -10.17 -10.91 -22.86
C ALA A 4 -11.17 -10.03 -23.64
N ASP A 5 -11.28 -8.74 -23.29
CA ASP A 5 -12.18 -7.79 -23.96
C ASP A 5 -11.74 -7.56 -25.43
N LEU A 6 -10.43 -7.59 -25.67
CA LEU A 6 -9.85 -7.52 -27.02
C LEU A 6 -10.18 -8.78 -27.83
N CYS A 7 -10.06 -9.98 -27.24
CA CYS A 7 -10.41 -11.24 -27.90
C CYS A 7 -11.90 -11.30 -28.31
N GLN A 8 -12.80 -10.75 -27.49
CA GLN A 8 -14.21 -10.64 -27.81
C GLN A 8 -14.47 -9.68 -28.99
N SER A 9 -13.73 -8.57 -29.04
CA SER A 9 -13.80 -7.62 -30.16
C SER A 9 -13.27 -8.24 -31.46
N LEU A 10 -12.18 -9.02 -31.37
CA LEU A 10 -11.60 -9.75 -32.50
C LEU A 10 -12.55 -10.81 -33.06
N GLU A 11 -13.38 -11.43 -32.23
CA GLU A 11 -14.40 -12.39 -32.66
C GLU A 11 -15.49 -11.73 -33.51
N GLY A 12 -16.00 -10.57 -33.10
CA GLY A 12 -16.94 -9.80 -33.91
C GLY A 12 -16.35 -9.39 -35.27
N LEU A 13 -15.08 -9.01 -35.29
CA LEU A 13 -14.35 -8.71 -36.53
C LEU A 13 -14.17 -9.95 -37.43
N CYS A 14 -13.88 -11.13 -36.84
CA CYS A 14 -13.80 -12.38 -37.61
C CYS A 14 -15.13 -12.70 -38.30
N GLN A 15 -16.26 -12.59 -37.58
CA GLN A 15 -17.59 -12.84 -38.13
C GLN A 15 -17.95 -11.86 -39.26
N PHE A 16 -17.58 -10.60 -39.10
CA PHE A 16 -17.75 -9.58 -40.14
C PHE A 16 -16.90 -9.89 -41.39
N LEU A 17 -15.63 -10.27 -41.20
CA LEU A 17 -14.71 -10.61 -42.30
C LEU A 17 -15.10 -11.88 -43.05
N GLU A 18 -15.71 -12.86 -42.37
CA GLU A 18 -16.27 -14.04 -43.04
C GLU A 18 -17.48 -13.68 -43.88
N SER A 19 -18.33 -12.80 -43.35
CA SER A 19 -19.53 -12.31 -44.05
C SER A 19 -19.19 -11.43 -45.26
N SER A 20 -18.05 -10.73 -45.23
CA SER A 20 -17.56 -9.92 -46.36
C SER A 20 -16.75 -10.72 -47.40
N GLY A 21 -16.61 -12.04 -47.22
CA GLY A 21 -15.93 -12.93 -48.17
C GLY A 21 -14.41 -13.02 -47.98
N ALA A 22 -13.83 -12.30 -47.02
CA ALA A 22 -12.40 -12.32 -46.70
C ALA A 22 -12.02 -13.50 -45.79
N LYS A 23 -12.32 -14.73 -46.23
CA LYS A 23 -12.13 -15.98 -45.45
C LYS A 23 -10.68 -16.20 -44.99
N GLN A 24 -9.70 -15.87 -45.82
CA GLN A 24 -8.28 -16.03 -45.47
C GLN A 24 -7.88 -15.09 -44.34
N THR A 25 -8.31 -13.84 -44.40
CA THR A 25 -8.04 -12.82 -43.38
C THR A 25 -8.74 -13.19 -42.07
N ALA A 26 -10.00 -13.64 -42.12
CA ALA A 26 -10.72 -14.13 -40.94
C ALA A 26 -10.00 -15.29 -40.23
N ASN A 27 -9.42 -16.22 -40.99
CA ASN A 27 -8.62 -17.31 -40.42
C ASN A 27 -7.33 -16.83 -39.74
N GLN A 28 -6.67 -15.78 -40.26
CA GLN A 28 -5.51 -15.17 -39.60
C GLN A 28 -5.89 -14.52 -38.27
N TRP A 29 -7.01 -13.80 -38.24
CA TRP A 29 -7.53 -13.18 -37.03
C TRP A 29 -7.98 -14.22 -35.98
N ARG A 30 -8.56 -15.34 -36.42
CA ARG A 30 -8.89 -16.48 -35.54
C ARG A 30 -7.65 -17.08 -34.88
N ARG A 31 -6.58 -17.29 -35.64
CA ARG A 31 -5.28 -17.75 -35.10
C ARG A 31 -4.68 -16.76 -34.11
N LEU A 32 -4.80 -15.45 -34.39
CA LEU A 32 -4.36 -14.41 -33.46
C LEU A 32 -5.16 -14.46 -32.15
N LYS A 33 -6.49 -14.63 -32.22
CA LYS A 33 -7.35 -14.79 -31.04
C LYS A 33 -6.93 -16.00 -30.20
N GLU A 34 -6.68 -17.14 -30.82
CA GLU A 34 -6.20 -18.35 -30.13
C GLU A 34 -4.88 -18.10 -29.39
N ALA A 35 -3.92 -17.45 -30.06
CA ALA A 35 -2.63 -17.10 -29.44
C ALA A 35 -2.77 -16.11 -28.26
N LEU A 36 -3.70 -15.15 -28.36
CA LEU A 36 -3.98 -14.18 -27.29
C LEU A 36 -4.77 -14.77 -26.12
N THR A 37 -5.43 -15.92 -26.30
CA THR A 37 -6.25 -16.55 -25.25
C THR A 37 -5.40 -16.96 -24.03
N ALA A 38 -4.15 -17.36 -24.24
CA ALA A 38 -3.20 -17.66 -23.15
C ALA A 38 -2.87 -16.42 -22.28
N PHE A 39 -3.13 -15.21 -22.80
CA PHE A 39 -2.87 -13.94 -22.14
C PHE A 39 -4.16 -13.21 -21.75
N ALA A 40 -5.29 -13.91 -21.59
CA ALA A 40 -6.60 -13.29 -21.33
C ALA A 40 -6.67 -12.52 -20.00
N GLU A 41 -5.87 -12.89 -19.00
CA GLU A 41 -5.86 -12.32 -17.66
C GLU A 41 -5.17 -10.94 -17.53
N PRO A 42 -3.96 -10.71 -18.07
CA PRO A 42 -3.30 -9.40 -17.99
C PRO A 42 -4.09 -8.27 -18.68
N SER A 43 -3.79 -7.04 -18.27
CA SER A 43 -4.31 -5.86 -18.98
C SER A 43 -3.63 -5.73 -20.35
N VAL A 44 -4.29 -5.04 -21.28
CA VAL A 44 -3.72 -4.78 -22.62
C VAL A 44 -2.41 -4.00 -22.51
N THR A 45 -2.29 -3.08 -21.55
CA THR A 45 -1.05 -2.33 -21.29
C THR A 45 0.08 -3.26 -20.83
N ASP A 46 -0.20 -4.16 -19.88
CA ASP A 46 0.80 -5.14 -19.42
C ASP A 46 1.23 -6.09 -20.53
N PHE A 47 0.30 -6.44 -21.43
CA PHE A 47 0.58 -7.27 -22.59
C PHE A 47 1.44 -6.54 -23.63
N CYS A 48 1.19 -5.25 -23.90
CA CYS A 48 2.04 -4.43 -24.76
C CYS A 48 3.47 -4.33 -24.19
N ASP A 49 3.61 -4.09 -22.88
CA ASP A 49 4.90 -4.06 -22.20
C ASP A 49 5.62 -5.42 -22.29
N PHE A 50 4.86 -6.52 -22.19
CA PHE A 50 5.40 -7.86 -22.40
C PHE A 50 5.92 -8.06 -23.83
N LEU A 51 5.18 -7.62 -24.85
CA LEU A 51 5.61 -7.74 -26.25
C LEU A 51 6.91 -6.98 -26.53
N VAL A 52 7.06 -5.77 -25.97
CA VAL A 52 8.31 -4.99 -26.07
C VAL A 52 9.47 -5.75 -25.44
N ARG A 53 9.28 -6.31 -24.23
CA ARG A 53 10.32 -7.11 -23.55
C ARG A 53 10.65 -8.40 -24.30
N ALA A 54 9.66 -9.04 -24.90
CA ALA A 54 9.85 -10.26 -25.69
C ALA A 54 10.65 -9.98 -26.97
N GLU A 55 10.41 -8.84 -27.62
CA GLU A 55 11.17 -8.39 -28.80
C GLU A 55 12.62 -8.04 -28.42
N GLU A 56 12.82 -7.33 -27.32
CA GLU A 56 14.14 -7.03 -26.77
C GLU A 56 14.91 -8.30 -26.41
N TYR A 57 14.26 -9.28 -25.77
CA TYR A 57 14.87 -10.58 -25.46
C TYR A 57 15.26 -11.34 -26.72
N ARG A 58 14.38 -11.38 -27.73
CA ARG A 58 14.69 -12.01 -29.02
C ARG A 58 15.90 -11.36 -29.69
N ARG A 59 16.06 -10.04 -29.56
CA ARG A 59 17.15 -9.28 -30.20
C ARG A 59 18.48 -9.35 -29.44
N THR A 60 18.44 -9.37 -28.11
CA THR A 60 19.64 -9.18 -27.27
C THR A 60 20.04 -10.41 -26.47
N GLY A 61 19.16 -11.41 -26.34
CA GLY A 61 19.38 -12.60 -25.51
C GLY A 61 19.38 -12.32 -24.00
N THR A 62 19.20 -11.06 -23.58
CA THR A 62 19.19 -10.66 -22.18
C THR A 62 17.80 -10.23 -21.76
N VAL A 63 17.22 -10.90 -20.75
CA VAL A 63 16.02 -10.39 -20.10
C VAL A 63 16.47 -9.33 -19.09
N ALA A 64 16.22 -8.06 -19.39
CA ALA A 64 16.32 -7.04 -18.35
C ALA A 64 15.31 -7.41 -17.26
N ILE A 65 15.79 -7.90 -16.12
CA ILE A 65 14.98 -8.06 -14.90
C ILE A 65 14.74 -6.64 -14.38
N GLY A 66 13.90 -5.89 -15.09
CA GLY A 66 13.41 -4.60 -14.66
C GLY A 66 12.80 -4.78 -13.29
N LYS A 67 13.18 -3.92 -12.34
CA LYS A 67 12.67 -3.93 -10.97
C LYS A 67 11.17 -4.13 -11.01
N ARG A 68 10.71 -5.28 -10.49
CA ARG A 68 9.32 -5.69 -10.40
C ARG A 68 8.47 -4.46 -10.07
N PRO A 69 7.50 -4.05 -10.92
CA PRO A 69 6.65 -2.93 -10.60
C PRO A 69 6.04 -3.21 -9.23
N ARG A 70 6.26 -2.28 -8.30
CA ARG A 70 5.80 -2.38 -6.93
C ARG A 70 4.28 -2.40 -7.01
N VAL A 71 3.69 -3.60 -6.99
CA VAL A 71 2.25 -3.80 -6.86
C VAL A 71 1.82 -2.88 -5.74
N PRO A 72 0.91 -1.91 -5.97
CA PRO A 72 0.44 -1.06 -4.88
C PRO A 72 -0.09 -2.02 -3.83
N ALA A 73 0.54 -1.98 -2.65
CA ALA A 73 0.16 -2.84 -1.55
C ALA A 73 -1.35 -2.71 -1.38
N LYS A 74 -2.05 -3.84 -1.59
CA LYS A 74 -3.46 -4.00 -1.24
C LYS A 74 -3.59 -3.35 0.13
N LYS A 75 -4.38 -2.27 0.23
CA LYS A 75 -4.64 -1.58 1.50
C LYS A 75 -5.19 -2.65 2.43
N SER A 76 -4.31 -3.32 3.18
CA SER A 76 -4.69 -4.06 4.36
C SER A 76 -5.46 -3.05 5.18
N GLY A 77 -6.67 -3.41 5.56
CA GLY A 77 -7.66 -2.49 6.12
C GLY A 77 -7.00 -1.49 7.06
N VAL A 78 -7.37 -0.23 6.90
CA VAL A 78 -7.36 0.69 8.03
C VAL A 78 -8.02 -0.08 9.17
N ARG A 79 -7.36 -0.21 10.32
CA ARG A 79 -7.97 -0.82 11.50
C ARG A 79 -9.34 -0.16 11.67
N SER A 80 -10.37 -0.93 12.00
CA SER A 80 -11.72 -0.37 12.20
C SER A 80 -11.61 0.91 13.07
N PRO A 81 -12.33 1.99 12.74
CA PRO A 81 -12.20 3.28 13.43
C PRO A 81 -12.35 3.15 14.95
N GLU A 82 -13.12 2.16 15.40
CA GLU A 82 -13.28 1.77 16.80
C GLU A 82 -11.98 1.29 17.46
N ALA A 83 -11.16 0.49 16.77
CA ALA A 83 -9.87 0.01 17.29
C ALA A 83 -8.84 1.13 17.41
N LEU A 84 -8.91 2.14 16.52
CA LEU A 84 -8.10 3.35 16.62
C LEU A 84 -8.53 4.20 17.83
N ALA A 85 -9.84 4.33 18.06
CA ALA A 85 -10.37 5.05 19.21
C ALA A 85 -9.99 4.39 20.54
N GLN A 86 -10.04 3.06 20.62
CA GLN A 86 -9.57 2.29 21.79
C GLN A 86 -8.08 2.52 22.05
N ALA A 87 -7.24 2.42 21.01
CA ALA A 87 -5.80 2.69 21.13
C ALA A 87 -5.49 4.14 21.55
N ALA A 88 -6.27 5.11 21.06
CA ALA A 88 -6.16 6.50 21.48
C ALA A 88 -6.51 6.69 22.96
N GLN A 89 -7.51 5.96 23.45
CA GLN A 89 -7.91 5.97 24.85
C GLN A 89 -6.86 5.29 25.75
N GLU A 90 -6.31 4.15 25.34
CA GLU A 90 -5.18 3.50 26.02
C GLU A 90 -3.97 4.43 26.10
N LEU A 91 -3.63 5.12 25.00
CA LEU A 91 -2.51 6.05 24.97
C LEU A 91 -2.75 7.27 25.88
N LYS A 92 -3.98 7.76 25.98
CA LYS A 92 -4.35 8.81 26.94
C LYS A 92 -4.23 8.35 28.39
N GLN A 93 -4.71 7.14 28.71
CA GLN A 93 -4.55 6.56 30.05
C GLN A 93 -3.08 6.33 30.38
N PHE A 94 -2.28 5.90 29.40
CA PHE A 94 -0.83 5.82 29.57
C PHE A 94 -0.23 7.20 29.83
N TYR A 95 -0.59 8.21 29.03
CA TYR A 95 -0.14 9.59 29.20
C TYR A 95 -0.50 10.19 30.58
N GLU A 96 -1.66 9.83 31.13
CA GLU A 96 -2.04 10.21 32.50
C GLU A 96 -1.27 9.42 33.57
N SER A 97 -1.05 8.12 33.38
CA SER A 97 -0.30 7.27 34.32
C SER A 97 1.21 7.44 34.27
N VAL A 98 1.76 8.17 33.28
CA VAL A 98 3.19 8.50 33.19
C VAL A 98 3.69 9.36 34.37
N THR A 99 2.78 10.00 35.11
CA THR A 99 3.11 10.69 36.37
C THR A 99 3.22 9.74 37.57
N SER A 100 2.97 8.43 37.41
CA SER A 100 3.14 7.44 38.47
C SER A 100 4.61 7.01 38.60
N ALA A 101 5.06 6.75 39.82
CA ALA A 101 6.43 6.32 40.11
C ALA A 101 6.84 5.01 39.40
N ASP A 102 5.86 4.19 38.99
CA ASP A 102 6.07 2.90 38.35
C ASP A 102 6.40 2.97 36.85
N VAL A 103 6.22 4.14 36.21
CA VAL A 103 6.47 4.31 34.77
C VAL A 103 7.89 4.80 34.55
N THR A 104 8.79 3.90 34.14
CA THR A 104 10.19 4.21 33.81
C THR A 104 10.32 4.78 32.39
N TYR A 105 11.43 5.46 32.10
CA TYR A 105 11.72 5.96 30.74
C TYR A 105 11.84 4.81 29.73
N GLU A 106 12.23 3.62 30.17
CA GLU A 106 12.27 2.40 29.36
C GLU A 106 10.87 1.94 28.93
N LYS A 107 9.89 1.97 29.85
CA LYS A 107 8.48 1.67 29.53
C LYS A 107 7.90 2.65 28.51
N ILE A 108 8.29 3.92 28.58
CA ILE A 108 7.88 4.94 27.58
C ILE A 108 8.47 4.58 26.19
N ALA A 109 9.75 4.22 26.13
CA ALA A 109 10.38 3.83 24.88
C ALA A 109 9.76 2.56 24.27
N ASP A 110 9.42 1.58 25.11
CA ASP A 110 8.81 0.33 24.65
C ASP A 110 7.36 0.52 24.19
N GLU A 111 6.59 1.42 24.83
CA GLU A 111 5.26 1.79 24.37
C GLU A 111 5.31 2.50 23.01
N VAL A 112 6.28 3.40 22.81
CA VAL A 112 6.50 4.06 21.51
C VAL A 112 6.91 3.06 20.43
N LYS A 113 7.74 2.05 20.76
CA LYS A 113 8.08 0.95 19.84
C LYS A 113 6.86 0.06 19.53
N ARG A 114 6.00 -0.20 20.52
CA ARG A 114 4.73 -0.92 20.35
C ARG A 114 3.86 -0.19 19.33
N ILE A 115 3.74 1.14 19.47
CA ILE A 115 2.98 1.98 18.55
C ILE A 115 3.59 1.97 17.15
N ASP A 116 4.93 2.06 17.02
CA ASP A 116 5.59 1.98 15.71
C ASP A 116 5.33 0.65 15.01
N ARG A 117 5.36 -0.47 15.73
CA ARG A 117 5.11 -1.80 15.17
C ARG A 117 3.64 -2.04 14.81
N GLN A 118 2.72 -1.51 15.61
CA GLN A 118 1.29 -1.84 15.50
C GLN A 118 0.50 -0.88 14.61
N PHE A 119 0.94 0.37 14.42
CA PHE A 119 0.16 1.41 13.73
C PHE A 119 0.85 1.94 12.48
N LYS A 120 0.03 2.31 11.50
CA LYS A 120 0.45 2.94 10.23
C LYS A 120 0.65 4.44 10.40
N ALA A 121 1.31 5.07 9.42
CA ALA A 121 1.68 6.48 9.49
C ALA A 121 0.51 7.43 9.79
N ASP A 122 -0.67 7.18 9.22
CA ASP A 122 -1.85 8.02 9.44
C ASP A 122 -2.50 7.75 10.81
N GLU A 123 -2.50 6.50 11.26
CA GLU A 123 -3.01 6.10 12.58
C GLU A 123 -2.14 6.70 13.71
N VAL A 124 -0.82 6.72 13.54
CA VAL A 124 0.10 7.35 14.53
C VAL A 124 -0.12 8.86 14.61
N LYS A 125 -0.48 9.54 13.52
CA LYS A 125 -0.79 10.97 13.53
C LYS A 125 -2.09 11.26 14.30
N GLU A 126 -3.09 10.40 14.15
CA GLU A 126 -4.34 10.49 14.92
C GLU A 126 -4.09 10.24 16.42
N LEU A 127 -3.25 9.27 16.76
CA LEU A 127 -2.81 9.05 18.15
C LEU A 127 -2.06 10.26 18.73
N ALA A 128 -1.19 10.90 17.94
CA ALA A 128 -0.49 12.12 18.35
C ALA A 128 -1.47 13.28 18.63
N ARG A 129 -2.51 13.45 17.78
CA ARG A 129 -3.58 14.42 18.01
C ARG A 129 -4.37 14.11 19.28
N ALA A 130 -4.64 12.84 19.56
CA ALA A 130 -5.40 12.42 20.73
C ALA A 130 -4.72 12.85 22.05
N ILE A 131 -3.40 12.85 22.11
CA ILE A 131 -2.65 13.31 23.30
C ILE A 131 -2.34 14.82 23.32
N GLY A 132 -2.92 15.59 22.40
CA GLY A 132 -2.82 17.06 22.39
C GLY A 132 -1.68 17.64 21.55
N ILE A 133 -1.03 16.87 20.67
CA ILE A 133 -0.04 17.41 19.74
C ILE A 133 -0.78 18.17 18.63
N SER A 134 -0.86 19.50 18.79
CA SER A 134 -1.67 20.40 17.96
C SER A 134 -1.25 20.45 16.49
N ILE A 135 0.05 20.23 16.19
CA ILE A 135 0.58 20.18 14.82
C ILE A 135 0.92 18.73 14.49
N PRO A 136 0.09 18.00 13.72
CA PRO A 136 0.37 16.63 13.35
C PRO A 136 1.59 16.60 12.41
N PRO A 137 2.68 15.93 12.79
CA PRO A 137 3.89 15.92 11.98
C PRO A 137 3.68 15.19 10.65
N LYS A 138 4.41 15.62 9.62
CA LYS A 138 4.25 15.13 8.24
C LYS A 138 4.62 13.65 8.08
N THR A 139 5.58 13.17 8.89
CA THR A 139 6.14 11.81 8.79
C THR A 139 5.81 10.97 10.03
N LYS A 140 5.75 9.64 9.85
CA LYS A 140 5.52 8.69 10.96
C LYS A 140 6.58 8.81 12.06
N LYS A 141 7.85 8.96 11.68
CA LYS A 141 8.96 9.12 12.64
C LYS A 141 8.79 10.37 13.50
N ALA A 142 8.47 11.50 12.89
CA ALA A 142 8.23 12.74 13.63
C ALA A 142 6.99 12.65 14.54
N ALA A 143 5.97 11.85 14.18
CA ALA A 143 4.83 11.57 15.04
C ALA A 143 5.20 10.77 16.29
N LEU A 144 6.02 9.73 16.13
CA LEU A 144 6.53 8.93 17.25
C LEU A 144 7.44 9.74 18.17
N GLU A 145 8.33 10.57 17.60
CA GLU A 145 9.21 11.45 18.37
C GLU A 145 8.41 12.48 19.17
N ALA A 146 7.36 13.05 18.58
CA ALA A 146 6.48 13.98 19.28
C ALA A 146 5.71 13.30 20.43
N ILE A 147 5.22 12.07 20.24
CA ILE A 147 4.58 11.28 21.30
C ILE A 147 5.58 10.96 22.42
N HIS A 148 6.78 10.48 22.07
CA HIS A 148 7.84 10.19 23.03
C HIS A 148 8.24 11.43 23.83
N ARG A 149 8.39 12.57 23.15
CA ARG A 149 8.71 13.84 23.79
C ARG A 149 7.62 14.30 24.75
N ALA A 150 6.34 14.22 24.35
CA ALA A 150 5.22 14.60 25.21
C ALA A 150 5.16 13.73 26.49
N LEU A 151 5.35 12.42 26.36
CA LEU A 151 5.41 11.50 27.51
C LEU A 151 6.60 11.82 28.43
N ARG A 152 7.77 12.07 27.85
CA ARG A 152 8.98 12.41 28.59
C ARG A 152 8.86 13.75 29.34
N GLU A 153 8.42 14.81 28.66
CA GLU A 153 8.25 16.15 29.25
C GLU A 153 7.25 16.14 30.40
N ARG A 154 6.18 15.34 30.29
CA ARG A 154 5.20 15.17 31.38
C ARG A 154 5.80 14.49 32.60
N LYS A 155 6.63 13.46 32.40
CA LYS A 155 7.35 12.80 33.50
C LYS A 155 8.40 13.71 34.15
N GLU A 156 9.21 14.39 33.34
CA GLU A 156 10.21 15.35 33.83
C GLU A 156 9.54 16.50 34.60
N SER A 157 8.37 16.98 34.14
CA SER A 157 7.60 18.00 34.86
C SER A 157 7.11 17.50 36.23
N TYR A 158 6.62 16.26 36.30
CA TYR A 158 6.20 15.64 37.55
C TYR A 158 7.37 15.45 38.54
N GLU A 159 8.52 14.97 38.05
CA GLU A 159 9.74 14.84 38.85
C GLU A 159 10.21 16.21 39.36
N ARG A 160 10.17 17.26 38.54
CA ARG A 160 10.56 18.63 38.93
C ARG A 160 9.63 19.30 39.94
N THR A 161 8.33 18.98 39.95
CA THR A 161 7.39 19.53 40.95
C THR A 161 7.48 18.86 42.32
N ARG A 162 8.25 17.77 42.45
CA ARG A 162 8.38 16.97 43.68
C ARG A 162 9.73 17.15 44.39
N PHE A 163 10.67 17.87 43.77
CA PHE A 163 11.87 18.44 44.41
C PHE A 163 11.56 19.84 44.94
#